data_AF-W9CKP9-F1
#
_entry.id   AF-W9CKP9-F1
#
_cell.length_a   1.000
_cell.length_b   1.000
_cell.length_c   1.000
_cell.angle_alpha   90.00
_cell.angle_beta   90.00
_cell.angle_gamma   90.00
#
_symmetry.space_group_name_H-M   'P 1'
#
loop_
_entity.id
_entity.type
_entity.pdbx_description
1 polymer ?
#
loop_
_entity_poly.entity_id
_entity_poly.type
_entity_poly.pdbx_seq_one_letter_code
_entity_poly.pdbx_strand_id
1 'polypeptide(L)'
;MTLRDIPCLTNPTHSFHIHNFQPSSSAPPLPLHIPTCLSTPPHPLHPPNPDLPLRINIEGPILALQRLLPEVPWQVPPARHNVSGFPMPGGPALAALAFREIYGRDPRADVAGDGDRDMVLRDESKAPIIEARPIAMIDYYGVTFDHLVPPEDPDPEVLQINIVEIEDDGGVYANRYNPFDIDPAEYVGKKVLAVPRCCQNRKGTTDRLRVNIAVNRRDGTIDDEFLARYIKKSGDVA
;
A
#
# COMPACT_ATOMS: atom_id res chain seq x y z
N MET A 1 -3.01 -17.69 -1.21
CA MET A 1 -4.13 -17.36 -0.31
C MET A 1 -5.28 -16.84 -1.14
N THR A 2 -6.49 -17.30 -0.87
CA THR A 2 -7.72 -16.61 -1.30
C THR A 2 -7.93 -15.40 -0.39
N LEU A 3 -8.63 -14.36 -0.84
CA LEU A 3 -9.01 -13.16 -0.05
C LEU A 3 -9.61 -13.47 1.35
N ARG A 4 -10.05 -14.72 1.58
CA ARG A 4 -10.66 -15.23 2.82
C ARG A 4 -9.73 -15.38 4.05
N ASP A 5 -8.45 -15.05 3.96
CA ASP A 5 -7.53 -15.18 5.13
C ASP A 5 -7.15 -13.83 5.75
N ILE A 6 -7.76 -12.73 5.29
CA ILE A 6 -7.54 -11.39 5.84
C ILE A 6 -8.70 -11.12 6.83
N PRO A 7 -8.43 -10.94 8.14
CA PRO A 7 -9.47 -10.73 9.16
C PRO A 7 -10.47 -9.62 8.80
N CYS A 8 -10.00 -8.56 8.15
CA CYS A 8 -10.85 -7.46 7.67
C CYS A 8 -11.86 -7.86 6.59
N LEU A 9 -11.61 -8.96 5.87
CA LEU A 9 -12.46 -9.51 4.81
C LEU A 9 -13.36 -10.67 5.27
N THR A 10 -13.09 -11.24 6.45
CA THR A 10 -13.84 -12.40 6.98
C THR A 10 -14.59 -12.14 8.27
N ASN A 11 -14.35 -11.00 8.93
CA ASN A 11 -15.03 -10.62 10.15
C ASN A 11 -16.04 -9.49 9.84
N PRO A 12 -17.36 -9.77 9.73
CA PRO A 12 -18.37 -8.74 9.44
C PRO A 12 -18.46 -7.65 10.51
N THR A 13 -18.02 -7.93 11.74
CA THR A 13 -17.87 -6.94 12.83
C THR A 13 -16.68 -6.00 12.58
N HIS A 14 -15.58 -6.49 11.98
CA HIS A 14 -14.44 -5.67 11.59
C HIS A 14 -14.84 -4.65 10.51
N SER A 15 -15.62 -5.03 9.49
CA SER A 15 -16.15 -4.08 8.51
C SER A 15 -17.03 -3.02 9.19
N PHE A 16 -17.86 -3.40 10.16
CA PHE A 16 -18.71 -2.45 10.90
C PHE A 16 -17.92 -1.41 11.69
N HIS A 17 -16.83 -1.82 12.36
CA HIS A 17 -15.96 -0.90 13.10
C HIS A 17 -15.16 0.02 12.16
N ILE A 18 -14.64 -0.46 11.02
CA ILE A 18 -14.00 0.40 10.01
C ILE A 18 -14.95 1.52 9.54
N HIS A 19 -16.23 1.23 9.38
CA HIS A 19 -17.18 2.14 8.72
C HIS A 19 -17.88 3.13 9.65
N ASN A 20 -17.91 2.83 10.95
CA ASN A 20 -18.31 3.79 11.97
C ASN A 20 -17.11 4.45 12.65
N PHE A 21 -15.88 4.10 12.24
CA PHE A 21 -14.69 4.82 12.62
C PHE A 21 -14.71 6.19 11.93
N GLN A 22 -15.36 7.14 12.59
CA GLN A 22 -14.99 8.53 12.49
C GLN A 22 -13.82 8.68 13.45
N PRO A 23 -12.55 8.74 12.99
CA PRO A 23 -11.55 9.34 13.85
C PRO A 23 -12.15 10.67 14.31
N SER A 24 -12.16 10.93 15.62
CA SER A 24 -12.47 12.29 16.06
C SER A 24 -11.61 13.19 15.21
N SER A 25 -12.20 14.14 14.47
CA SER A 25 -11.47 14.99 13.52
C SER A 25 -10.39 15.87 14.19
N SER A 26 -10.14 15.65 15.47
CA SER A 26 -9.16 16.26 16.36
C SER A 26 -8.01 15.33 16.78
N ALA A 27 -8.03 14.04 16.42
CA ALA A 27 -6.92 13.14 16.75
C ALA A 27 -5.73 13.44 15.83
N PRO A 28 -4.52 13.66 16.37
CA PRO A 28 -3.35 13.94 15.54
C PRO A 28 -2.99 12.71 14.67
N PRO A 29 -2.42 12.92 13.47
CA PRO A 29 -1.90 11.84 12.66
C PRO A 29 -0.87 11.00 13.42
N LEU A 30 -0.96 9.68 13.32
CA LEU A 30 0.07 8.79 13.84
C LEU A 30 1.24 8.69 12.86
N PRO A 31 2.49 8.61 13.34
CA PRO A 31 3.63 8.39 12.47
C PRO A 31 3.57 7.00 11.82
N LEU A 32 3.99 6.94 10.55
CA LEU A 32 4.34 5.68 9.89
C LEU A 32 5.66 5.19 10.48
N HIS A 33 5.77 3.89 10.73
CA HIS A 33 6.99 3.27 11.22
C HIS A 33 7.39 2.10 10.34
N ILE A 34 8.55 2.21 9.70
CA ILE A 34 9.18 1.12 8.95
C ILE A 34 10.37 0.61 9.79
N PRO A 35 10.33 -0.63 10.31
CA PRO A 35 11.45 -1.16 11.09
C PRO A 35 12.69 -1.35 10.20
N THR A 36 13.87 -1.44 10.80
CA THR A 36 15.09 -1.84 10.07
C THR A 36 14.95 -3.24 9.50
N CYS A 37 15.77 -3.58 8.49
CA CYS A 37 15.71 -4.91 7.90
C CYS A 37 16.11 -5.98 8.92
N LEU A 38 15.29 -7.02 9.02
CA LEU A 38 15.50 -8.15 9.93
C LEU A 38 16.41 -9.22 9.34
N SER A 39 16.70 -9.15 8.03
CA SER A 39 17.60 -10.08 7.35
C SER A 39 19.04 -9.80 7.74
N THR A 40 19.86 -10.86 7.81
CA THR A 40 21.32 -10.76 7.99
C THR A 40 22.01 -11.51 6.85
N PRO A 41 22.63 -10.80 5.89
CA PRO A 41 22.72 -9.34 5.77
C PRO A 41 21.36 -8.67 5.44
N PRO A 42 21.21 -7.35 5.67
CA PRO A 42 20.04 -6.59 5.26
C PRO A 42 19.72 -6.76 3.78
N HIS A 43 18.43 -6.74 3.44
CA HIS A 43 18.00 -6.79 2.05
C HIS A 43 18.47 -5.52 1.31
N PRO A 44 18.99 -5.62 0.07
CA PRO A 44 19.53 -4.46 -0.66
C PRO A 44 18.55 -3.30 -0.87
N LEU A 45 17.24 -3.58 -0.80
CA LEU A 45 16.17 -2.60 -0.97
C LEU A 45 15.50 -2.18 0.37
N HIS A 46 16.06 -2.53 1.53
CA HIS A 46 15.47 -2.18 2.84
C HIS A 46 16.54 -1.76 3.88
N PRO A 47 16.64 -0.45 4.20
CA PRO A 47 16.11 0.67 3.40
C PRO A 47 16.83 0.74 2.04
N PRO A 48 16.17 1.22 0.99
CA PRO A 48 16.79 1.36 -0.31
C PRO A 48 17.84 2.48 -0.32
N ASN A 49 18.83 2.36 -1.20
CA ASN A 49 19.77 3.43 -1.48
C ASN A 49 19.02 4.62 -2.13
N PRO A 50 19.16 5.87 -1.63
CA PRO A 50 18.51 7.06 -2.20
C PRO A 50 18.90 7.43 -3.64
N ASP A 51 19.94 6.82 -4.20
CA ASP A 51 20.36 7.05 -5.59
C ASP A 51 19.93 5.91 -6.54
N LEU A 52 19.25 4.88 -6.00
CA LEU A 52 18.86 3.70 -6.77
C LEU A 52 17.44 3.87 -7.35
N PRO A 53 17.27 3.73 -8.68
CA PRO A 53 15.96 3.67 -9.31
C PRO A 53 15.11 2.54 -8.72
N LEU A 54 13.95 2.89 -8.17
CA LEU A 54 13.10 1.95 -7.45
C LEU A 54 11.62 2.29 -7.59
N ARG A 55 10.80 1.28 -7.90
CA ARG A 55 9.36 1.39 -7.78
C ARG A 55 8.94 0.97 -6.37
N ILE A 56 8.13 1.78 -5.71
CA ILE A 56 7.66 1.53 -4.35
C ILE A 56 6.15 1.33 -4.40
N ASN A 57 5.68 0.22 -3.85
CA ASN A 57 4.27 -0.01 -3.58
C ASN A 57 4.08 -0.09 -2.06
N ILE A 58 3.20 0.76 -1.53
CA ILE A 58 2.77 0.71 -0.14
C ILE A 58 1.25 0.55 -0.09
N GLU A 59 0.79 -0.47 0.63
CA GLU A 59 -0.63 -0.80 0.68
C GLU A 59 -1.06 -1.28 2.07
N GLY A 60 -2.32 -1.04 2.40
CA GLY A 60 -2.80 -1.21 3.77
C GLY A 60 -4.31 -1.16 3.93
N PRO A 61 -4.80 -1.64 5.08
CA PRO A 61 -6.19 -1.48 5.45
C PRO A 61 -6.52 -0.01 5.75
N ILE A 62 -7.71 0.41 5.35
CA ILE A 62 -8.16 1.81 5.45
C ILE A 62 -8.15 2.33 6.88
N LEU A 63 -8.43 1.48 7.87
CA LEU A 63 -8.40 1.89 9.28
C LEU A 63 -7.01 2.41 9.69
N ALA A 64 -5.94 1.69 9.31
CA ALA A 64 -4.58 2.12 9.57
C ALA A 64 -4.21 3.39 8.77
N LEU A 65 -4.67 3.47 7.51
CA LEU A 65 -4.45 4.65 6.66
C LEU A 65 -5.15 5.91 7.21
N GLN A 66 -6.35 5.77 7.79
CA GLN A 66 -7.06 6.86 8.45
C GLN A 66 -6.32 7.36 9.70
N ARG A 67 -5.56 6.51 10.40
CA ARG A 67 -4.70 6.95 11.51
C ARG A 67 -3.49 7.73 11.02
N LEU A 68 -2.91 7.32 9.89
CA LEU A 68 -1.78 8.01 9.26
C LEU A 68 -2.20 9.34 8.65
N LEU A 69 -3.39 9.39 8.05
CA LEU A 69 -3.87 10.50 7.23
C LEU A 69 -5.34 10.81 7.56
N PRO A 70 -5.63 11.33 8.77
CA PRO A 70 -7.00 11.55 9.25
C PRO A 70 -7.76 12.62 8.45
N GLU A 71 -7.05 13.53 7.79
CA GLU A 71 -7.62 14.60 6.98
C GLU A 71 -7.96 14.16 5.54
N VAL A 72 -7.49 12.99 5.11
CA VAL A 72 -7.72 12.50 3.76
C VAL A 72 -9.12 11.87 3.64
N PRO A 73 -9.92 12.27 2.63
CA PRO A 73 -11.20 11.64 2.37
C PRO A 73 -11.01 10.28 1.69
N TRP A 74 -11.24 9.19 2.44
CA TRP A 74 -11.14 7.81 1.96
C TRP A 74 -12.44 7.26 1.35
N GLN A 75 -13.47 8.10 1.19
CA GLN A 75 -14.76 7.71 0.62
C GLN A 75 -14.68 7.65 -0.90
N VAL A 76 -15.14 6.55 -1.50
CA VAL A 76 -15.29 6.45 -2.95
C VAL A 76 -16.71 6.91 -3.33
N PRO A 77 -16.87 7.86 -4.26
CA PRO A 77 -18.19 8.29 -4.70
C PRO A 77 -19.01 7.08 -5.21
N PRO A 78 -20.32 7.01 -4.92
CA PRO A 78 -21.16 5.97 -5.47
C PRO A 78 -21.08 5.99 -7.00
N ALA A 79 -20.94 4.82 -7.60
CA ALA A 79 -20.57 4.53 -8.99
C ALA A 79 -21.46 5.14 -10.11
N ARG A 80 -22.39 6.05 -9.79
CA ARG A 80 -23.31 6.67 -10.75
C ARG A 80 -22.79 7.97 -11.37
N HIS A 81 -21.76 8.60 -10.81
CA HIS A 81 -21.16 9.79 -11.41
C HIS A 81 -19.62 9.77 -11.25
N ASN A 82 -18.95 9.49 -12.37
CA ASN A 82 -17.51 9.59 -12.60
C ASN A 82 -16.58 8.73 -11.74
N VAL A 83 -15.77 7.94 -12.46
CA VAL A 83 -14.45 7.43 -12.07
C VAL A 83 -13.81 8.42 -11.10
N SER A 84 -13.52 8.03 -9.86
CA SER A 84 -12.66 8.84 -8.99
C SER A 84 -11.40 9.15 -9.80
N GLY A 85 -11.19 10.41 -10.19
CA GLY A 85 -10.06 10.80 -11.02
C GLY A 85 -8.76 10.30 -10.40
N PHE A 86 -7.85 9.80 -11.24
CA PHE A 86 -6.51 9.54 -10.76
C PHE A 86 -5.73 10.87 -10.69
N PRO A 87 -4.98 11.11 -9.60
CA PRO A 87 -4.97 10.33 -8.37
C PRO A 87 -6.11 10.66 -7.41
N MET A 88 -6.49 9.68 -6.58
CA MET A 88 -7.31 9.96 -5.39
C MET A 88 -6.49 10.80 -4.40
N PRO A 89 -7.12 11.66 -3.58
CA PRO A 89 -6.40 12.48 -2.59
C PRO A 89 -5.47 11.68 -1.67
N GLY A 90 -5.84 10.44 -1.34
CA GLY A 90 -5.01 9.57 -0.50
C GLY A 90 -3.73 9.05 -1.15
N GLY A 91 -3.66 8.98 -2.47
CA GLY A 91 -2.49 8.46 -3.20
C GLY A 91 -1.26 9.33 -3.00
N PRO A 92 -1.29 10.62 -3.39
CA PRO A 92 -0.17 11.53 -3.21
C PRO A 92 0.23 11.69 -1.73
N ALA A 93 -0.76 11.73 -0.82
CA ALA A 93 -0.51 11.86 0.61
C ALA A 93 0.23 10.63 1.19
N LEU A 94 -0.22 9.42 0.84
CA LEU A 94 0.42 8.18 1.28
C LEU A 94 1.81 7.99 0.64
N ALA A 95 1.95 8.32 -0.64
CA ALA A 95 3.24 8.26 -1.33
C ALA A 95 4.27 9.21 -0.69
N ALA A 96 3.89 10.47 -0.42
CA ALA A 96 4.77 11.44 0.22
C ALA A 96 5.16 11.02 1.65
N LEU A 97 4.21 10.47 2.43
CA LEU A 97 4.47 9.95 3.77
C LEU A 97 5.48 8.79 3.73
N ALA A 98 5.25 7.82 2.83
CA ALA A 98 6.15 6.69 2.66
C ALA A 98 7.54 7.13 2.18
N PHE A 99 7.61 8.06 1.23
CA PHE A 99 8.86 8.64 0.74
C PHE A 99 9.67 9.26 1.88
N ARG A 100 9.03 10.07 2.73
CA ARG A 100 9.68 10.70 3.87
C ARG A 100 10.22 9.69 4.87
N GLU A 101 9.47 8.65 5.16
CA GLU A 101 9.90 7.59 6.08
C GLU A 101 11.07 6.77 5.50
N ILE A 102 11.04 6.48 4.19
CA ILE A 102 12.07 5.68 3.52
C ILE A 102 13.39 6.47 3.36
N TYR A 103 13.31 7.73 2.93
CA TYR A 103 14.46 8.53 2.53
C TYR A 103 14.86 9.63 3.53
N GLY A 104 14.09 9.81 4.60
CA GLY A 104 14.37 10.80 5.65
C GLY A 104 14.21 12.26 5.21
N ARG A 105 13.51 12.52 4.09
CA ARG A 105 13.33 13.85 3.51
C ARG A 105 12.04 13.95 2.70
N ASP A 106 11.57 15.16 2.45
CA ASP A 106 10.44 15.36 1.55
C ASP A 106 10.79 15.09 0.08
N PRO A 107 9.81 14.64 -0.74
CA PRO A 107 9.94 14.64 -2.19
C PRO A 107 10.23 16.05 -2.71
N ARG A 108 11.03 16.17 -3.76
CA ARG A 108 11.32 17.47 -4.38
C ARG A 108 10.10 17.92 -5.19
N ALA A 109 9.58 19.11 -4.90
CA ALA A 109 8.39 19.64 -5.55
C ALA A 109 8.70 20.34 -6.90
N ASP A 110 9.97 20.64 -7.15
CA ASP A 110 10.38 21.85 -7.87
C ASP A 110 11.40 21.61 -9.00
N VAL A 111 11.26 20.51 -9.75
CA VAL A 111 11.78 20.46 -11.13
C VAL A 111 10.64 20.68 -12.12
N ALA A 112 10.43 21.96 -12.46
CA ALA A 112 9.67 22.34 -13.64
C ALA A 112 10.51 22.02 -14.89
N GLY A 113 10.43 20.78 -15.35
CA GLY A 113 11.17 20.28 -16.51
C GLY A 113 11.08 18.77 -16.59
N ASP A 114 10.97 18.24 -17.80
CA ASP A 114 10.76 16.83 -18.13
C ASP A 114 11.57 15.85 -17.25
N GLY A 115 10.88 14.96 -16.55
CA GLY A 115 11.42 13.66 -16.10
C GLY A 115 12.17 13.60 -14.76
N ASP A 116 12.65 14.70 -14.18
CA ASP A 116 13.58 14.65 -13.04
C ASP A 116 12.91 14.79 -11.66
N ARG A 117 11.69 14.24 -11.53
CA ARG A 117 11.00 14.15 -10.24
C ARG A 117 11.48 12.92 -9.49
N ASP A 118 11.89 13.11 -8.25
CA ASP A 118 12.32 12.00 -7.40
C ASP A 118 11.15 11.16 -6.87
N MET A 119 9.91 11.60 -7.05
CA MET A 119 8.71 10.83 -6.79
C MET A 119 7.67 11.03 -7.91
N VAL A 120 7.32 9.96 -8.62
CA VAL A 120 6.30 9.96 -9.68
C VAL A 120 5.22 8.94 -9.35
N LEU A 121 3.96 9.38 -9.23
CA LEU A 121 2.84 8.50 -8.91
C LEU A 121 2.45 7.66 -10.14
N ARG A 122 2.37 6.33 -10.00
CA ARG A 122 2.20 5.38 -11.12
C ARG A 122 0.93 4.55 -11.06
N ASP A 123 0.50 4.11 -9.88
CA ASP A 123 -0.72 3.32 -9.73
C ASP A 123 -1.43 3.51 -8.38
N GLU A 124 -2.71 3.14 -8.32
CA GLU A 124 -3.49 3.02 -7.09
C GLU A 124 -4.31 1.74 -7.10
N SER A 125 -4.16 0.92 -6.06
CA SER A 125 -5.01 -0.26 -5.84
C SER A 125 -6.14 0.09 -4.87
N LYS A 126 -7.35 -0.35 -5.19
CA LYS A 126 -8.56 -0.19 -4.36
C LYS A 126 -9.22 -1.55 -4.24
N ALA A 127 -9.36 -2.07 -3.03
CA ALA A 127 -10.18 -3.26 -2.78
C ALA A 127 -11.57 -2.80 -2.30
N PRO A 128 -12.61 -2.87 -3.16
CA PRO A 128 -13.95 -2.50 -2.74
C PRO A 128 -14.57 -3.60 -1.88
N ILE A 129 -15.33 -3.20 -0.87
CA ILE A 129 -16.19 -4.11 -0.12
C ILE A 129 -17.43 -4.39 -0.97
N ILE A 130 -17.53 -5.63 -1.46
CA ILE A 130 -18.62 -6.06 -2.34
C ILE A 130 -19.90 -6.34 -1.54
N GLU A 131 -19.80 -6.64 -0.24
CA GLU A 131 -20.94 -7.03 0.58
C GLU A 131 -21.59 -5.83 1.32
N ALA A 132 -22.77 -5.46 0.81
CA ALA A 132 -23.95 -4.99 1.55
C ALA A 132 -24.02 -3.54 2.08
N ARG A 133 -23.79 -2.48 1.25
CA ARG A 133 -24.32 -1.12 1.54
C ARG A 133 -24.65 -0.32 0.27
N PRO A 134 -25.54 0.69 0.32
CA PRO A 134 -25.79 1.62 -0.79
C PRO A 134 -24.60 2.55 -1.11
N ILE A 135 -23.52 2.50 -0.32
CA ILE A 135 -22.31 3.31 -0.46
C ILE A 135 -21.16 2.34 -0.79
N ALA A 136 -20.48 2.56 -1.92
CA ALA A 136 -19.26 1.83 -2.25
C ALA A 136 -18.16 2.24 -1.27
N MET A 137 -17.59 1.27 -0.55
CA MET A 137 -16.53 1.51 0.43
C MET A 137 -15.29 0.70 0.04
N ILE A 138 -14.12 1.23 0.39
CA ILE A 138 -12.83 0.52 0.27
C ILE A 138 -12.44 0.03 1.67
N ASP A 139 -11.96 -1.22 1.76
CA ASP A 139 -11.35 -1.77 2.98
C ASP A 139 -9.83 -1.67 2.94
N TYR A 140 -9.26 -1.62 1.74
CA TYR A 140 -7.84 -1.65 1.47
C TYR A 140 -7.51 -0.67 0.36
N TYR A 141 -6.39 0.03 0.54
CA TYR A 141 -5.88 0.97 -0.45
C TYR A 141 -4.37 0.85 -0.54
N GLY A 142 -3.87 0.96 -1.76
CA GLY A 142 -2.46 0.96 -2.05
C GLY A 142 -2.10 2.01 -3.07
N VAL A 143 -0.86 2.46 -3.00
CA VAL A 143 -0.29 3.42 -3.93
C VAL A 143 1.05 2.92 -4.43
N THR A 144 1.29 3.11 -5.72
CA THR A 144 2.58 2.82 -6.36
C THR A 144 3.18 4.11 -6.89
N PHE A 145 4.44 4.36 -6.55
CA PHE A 145 5.20 5.48 -7.08
C PHE A 145 6.62 5.06 -7.44
N ASP A 146 7.21 5.76 -8.39
CA ASP A 146 8.58 5.58 -8.84
C ASP A 146 9.49 6.60 -8.17
N HIS A 147 10.68 6.15 -7.77
CA HIS A 147 11.80 6.97 -7.36
C HIS A 147 12.93 6.79 -8.37
N LEU A 148 13.27 7.84 -9.12
CA LEU A 148 14.35 7.86 -10.12
C LEU A 148 14.25 6.76 -11.21
N VAL A 149 13.07 6.15 -11.39
CA VAL A 149 12.86 5.14 -12.44
C VAL A 149 12.75 5.85 -13.80
N PRO A 150 13.56 5.45 -14.81
CA PRO A 150 13.42 5.97 -16.16
C PRO A 150 12.01 5.71 -16.72
N PRO A 151 11.36 6.68 -17.38
CA PRO A 151 10.03 6.50 -17.95
C PRO A 151 9.88 5.30 -18.90
N GLU A 152 10.99 4.90 -19.53
CA GLU A 152 11.07 3.83 -20.51
C GLU A 152 11.33 2.45 -19.89
N ASP A 153 11.52 2.34 -18.57
CA ASP A 153 11.70 1.07 -17.88
C ASP A 153 10.33 0.47 -17.47
N PRO A 154 9.83 -0.57 -18.17
CA PRO A 154 8.54 -1.17 -17.86
C PRO A 154 8.59 -2.17 -16.69
N ASP A 155 9.80 -2.53 -16.24
CA ASP A 155 10.00 -3.61 -15.25
C ASP A 155 11.11 -3.26 -14.23
N PRO A 156 11.00 -2.11 -13.53
CA PRO A 156 11.97 -1.74 -12.49
C PRO A 156 11.93 -2.71 -11.32
N GLU A 157 12.98 -2.69 -10.49
CA GLU A 157 12.93 -3.32 -9.17
C GLU A 157 11.82 -2.72 -8.30
N VAL A 158 11.25 -3.53 -7.41
CA VAL A 158 10.10 -3.16 -6.59
C VAL A 158 10.37 -3.37 -5.11
N LEU A 159 10.13 -2.33 -4.31
CA LEU A 159 9.98 -2.42 -2.87
C LEU A 159 8.48 -2.43 -2.51
N GLN A 160 8.00 -3.59 -2.09
CA GLN A 160 6.65 -3.80 -1.58
C GLN A 160 6.63 -3.61 -0.06
N ILE A 161 5.72 -2.77 0.44
CA ILE A 161 5.54 -2.48 1.86
C ILE A 161 4.07 -2.68 2.22
N ASN A 162 3.79 -3.49 3.23
CA ASN A 162 2.42 -3.66 3.72
C ASN A 162 2.26 -2.95 5.07
N ILE A 163 1.27 -2.08 5.17
CA ILE A 163 0.80 -1.51 6.42
C ILE A 163 0.01 -2.58 7.18
N VAL A 164 0.36 -2.73 8.45
CA VAL A 164 -0.18 -3.76 9.33
C VAL A 164 -1.12 -3.11 10.34
N GLU A 165 -2.35 -3.62 10.38
CA GLU A 165 -3.34 -3.28 11.38
C GLU A 165 -3.08 -4.12 12.64
N ILE A 166 -3.16 -3.48 13.81
CA ILE A 166 -2.84 -4.08 15.12
C ILE A 166 -3.98 -3.86 16.12
N GLU A 167 -4.77 -2.80 15.97
CA GLU A 167 -5.73 -2.36 16.97
C GLU A 167 -6.97 -3.27 17.02
N ASP A 168 -7.39 -3.84 15.89
CA ASP A 168 -8.64 -4.63 15.80
C ASP A 168 -8.55 -5.95 16.56
N ASP A 169 -7.43 -6.67 16.44
CA ASP A 169 -7.25 -7.99 17.04
C ASP A 169 -6.14 -8.06 18.11
N GLY A 170 -5.61 -6.90 18.52
CA GLY A 170 -4.50 -6.84 19.47
C GLY A 170 -3.22 -7.46 18.90
N GLY A 171 -2.96 -7.31 17.61
CA GLY A 171 -1.75 -7.76 16.93
C GLY A 171 -1.68 -9.27 16.67
N VAL A 172 -2.79 -10.01 16.81
CA VAL A 172 -2.81 -11.47 16.55
C VAL A 172 -2.45 -11.76 15.10
N TYR A 173 -3.07 -11.06 14.14
CA TYR A 173 -2.75 -11.18 12.72
C TYR A 173 -1.32 -10.72 12.43
N ALA A 174 -0.93 -9.58 13.01
CA ALA A 174 0.40 -9.02 12.84
C ALA A 174 1.49 -10.03 13.25
N ASN A 175 1.39 -10.62 14.44
CA ASN A 175 2.36 -11.60 14.96
C ASN A 175 2.35 -12.92 14.17
N ARG A 176 1.21 -13.30 13.56
CA ARG A 176 1.13 -14.52 12.74
C ARG A 176 1.94 -14.41 11.44
N TYR A 177 1.95 -13.24 10.81
CA TYR A 177 2.49 -13.06 9.45
C TYR A 177 3.84 -12.34 9.40
N ASN A 178 4.38 -11.92 10.54
CA ASN A 178 5.70 -11.31 10.64
C ASN A 178 6.66 -12.18 11.47
N PRO A 179 7.96 -12.18 11.17
CA PRO A 179 8.97 -13.01 11.84
C PRO A 179 9.48 -12.42 13.17
N PHE A 180 8.83 -11.36 13.68
CA PHE A 180 9.24 -10.65 14.89
C PHE A 180 8.02 -10.39 15.78
N ASP A 181 8.29 -10.24 17.07
CA ASP A 181 7.27 -9.95 18.08
C ASP A 181 6.79 -8.50 17.93
N ILE A 182 5.48 -8.33 17.85
CA ILE A 182 4.80 -7.05 17.70
C ILE A 182 3.97 -6.85 18.95
N ASP A 183 4.49 -6.04 19.87
CA ASP A 183 3.78 -5.66 21.10
C ASP A 183 2.71 -4.59 20.79
N PRO A 184 1.40 -4.90 20.93
CA PRO A 184 0.34 -3.92 20.68
C PRO A 184 0.50 -2.65 21.51
N ALA A 185 1.06 -2.73 22.71
CA ALA A 185 1.28 -1.55 23.56
C ALA A 185 2.28 -0.55 22.96
N GLU A 186 3.13 -0.98 22.02
CA GLU A 186 4.07 -0.12 21.30
C GLU A 186 3.41 0.64 20.14
N TYR A 187 2.35 0.09 19.55
CA TYR A 187 1.75 0.59 18.31
C TYR A 187 0.39 1.27 18.50
N VAL A 188 -0.51 0.66 19.28
CA VAL A 188 -1.89 1.13 19.45
C VAL A 188 -1.91 2.59 19.91
N GLY A 189 -2.54 3.46 19.12
CA GLY A 189 -2.60 4.91 19.37
C GLY A 189 -1.26 5.66 19.36
N LYS A 190 -0.15 5.03 18.97
CA LYS A 190 1.21 5.60 19.03
C LYS A 190 1.88 5.72 17.67
N LYS A 191 1.83 4.67 16.85
CA LYS A 191 2.46 4.60 15.52
C LYS A 191 1.84 3.48 14.69
N VAL A 192 1.87 3.60 13.37
CA VAL A 192 1.36 2.58 12.46
C VAL A 192 2.53 1.79 11.86
N LEU A 193 2.49 0.47 12.02
CA LEU A 193 3.53 -0.42 11.50
C LEU A 193 3.38 -0.60 9.98
N ALA A 194 4.48 -0.45 9.25
CA ALA A 194 4.58 -0.82 7.85
C ALA A 194 5.80 -1.71 7.63
N VAL A 195 5.58 -2.92 7.11
CA VAL A 195 6.62 -3.95 7.02
C VAL A 195 6.97 -4.17 5.56
N PRO A 196 8.23 -3.95 5.15
CA PRO A 196 8.71 -4.34 3.83
C PRO A 196 8.63 -5.85 3.64
N ARG A 197 8.38 -6.27 2.41
CA ARG A 197 8.11 -7.67 2.10
C ARG A 197 9.25 -8.63 2.49
N CYS A 198 10.49 -8.18 2.41
CA CYS A 198 11.66 -8.96 2.84
C CYS A 198 11.66 -9.29 4.34
N CYS A 199 10.85 -8.59 5.14
CA CYS A 199 10.72 -8.75 6.58
C CYS A 199 9.38 -9.39 6.99
N GLN A 200 8.68 -10.06 6.07
CA GLN A 200 7.44 -10.78 6.34
C GLN A 200 7.63 -12.29 6.17
N ASN A 201 6.80 -13.11 6.82
CA ASN A 201 6.83 -14.57 6.63
C ASN A 201 6.41 -14.98 5.21
N ARG A 202 5.62 -14.15 4.53
CA ARG A 202 5.18 -14.39 3.16
C ARG A 202 6.28 -14.02 2.17
N LYS A 203 6.64 -14.97 1.31
CA LYS A 203 7.57 -14.73 0.20
C LYS A 203 6.90 -13.89 -0.88
N GLY A 204 7.48 -12.73 -1.17
CA GLY A 204 7.00 -11.80 -2.20
C GLY A 204 7.46 -12.10 -3.62
N THR A 205 7.59 -13.37 -4.00
CA THR A 205 8.20 -13.77 -5.28
C THR A 205 7.44 -13.25 -6.50
N THR A 206 6.16 -12.91 -6.35
CA THR A 206 5.31 -12.37 -7.41
C THR A 206 5.12 -10.85 -7.30
N ASP A 207 5.64 -10.19 -6.28
CA ASP A 207 5.26 -8.81 -5.96
C ASP A 207 5.79 -7.83 -7.01
N ARG A 208 7.07 -7.95 -7.41
CA ARG A 208 7.67 -7.16 -8.50
C ARG A 208 6.83 -7.23 -9.77
N LEU A 209 6.52 -8.45 -10.20
CA LEU A 209 5.75 -8.70 -11.40
C LEU A 209 4.31 -8.16 -11.29
N ARG A 210 3.61 -8.41 -10.18
CA ARG A 210 2.25 -7.92 -9.94
C ARG A 210 2.19 -6.39 -10.00
N VAL A 211 3.12 -5.72 -9.32
CA VAL A 211 3.17 -4.26 -9.25
C VAL A 211 3.49 -3.65 -10.62
N ASN A 212 4.48 -4.20 -11.34
CA ASN A 212 4.82 -3.71 -12.68
C ASN A 212 3.68 -3.92 -13.68
N ILE A 213 3.00 -5.07 -13.63
CA ILE A 213 1.80 -5.33 -14.44
C ILE A 213 0.70 -4.29 -14.14
N ALA A 214 0.45 -3.97 -12.86
CA ALA A 214 -0.60 -3.02 -12.50
C ALA A 214 -0.32 -1.61 -13.06
N VAL A 215 0.92 -1.14 -12.94
CA VAL A 215 1.37 0.13 -13.56
C VAL A 215 1.24 0.08 -15.07
N ASN A 216 1.75 -0.97 -15.72
CA ASN A 216 1.75 -1.10 -17.17
C ASN A 216 0.32 -1.12 -17.73
N ARG A 217 -0.62 -1.78 -17.04
CA ARG A 217 -2.04 -1.80 -17.41
C ARG A 217 -2.63 -0.40 -17.38
N ARG A 218 -2.32 0.36 -16.32
CA ARG A 218 -2.82 1.72 -16.16
C ARG A 218 -2.25 2.69 -17.18
N ASP A 219 -0.98 2.51 -17.56
CA ASP A 219 -0.32 3.26 -18.63
C ASP A 219 -0.81 2.83 -20.04
N GLY A 220 -1.64 1.79 -20.13
CA GLY A 220 -2.16 1.27 -21.40
C GLY A 220 -1.12 0.51 -22.24
N THR A 221 0.00 0.10 -21.64
CA THR A 221 1.10 -0.61 -22.32
C THR A 221 0.87 -2.12 -22.39
N ILE A 222 -0.04 -2.65 -21.56
CA ILE A 222 -0.56 -4.02 -21.65
C ILE A 222 -2.09 -3.98 -21.65
N ASP A 223 -2.71 -4.87 -22.43
CA ASP A 223 -4.16 -4.98 -22.53
C ASP A 223 -4.73 -6.08 -21.61
N ASP A 224 -6.06 -6.08 -21.46
CA ASP A 224 -6.76 -7.06 -20.64
C ASP A 224 -6.62 -8.50 -21.19
N GLU A 225 -6.29 -8.66 -22.48
CA GLU A 225 -6.07 -9.97 -23.11
C GLU A 225 -4.73 -10.60 -22.67
N PHE A 226 -3.67 -9.80 -22.59
CA PHE A 226 -2.40 -10.19 -22.00
C PHE A 226 -2.59 -10.63 -20.54
N LEU A 227 -3.36 -9.87 -19.76
CA LEU A 227 -3.68 -10.17 -18.37
C LEU A 227 -4.43 -11.49 -18.22
N ALA A 228 -5.45 -11.74 -19.05
CA ALA A 228 -6.25 -12.95 -19.04
C ALA A 228 -5.43 -14.21 -19.36
N ARG A 229 -4.52 -14.11 -20.35
CA ARG A 229 -3.57 -15.20 -20.67
C ARG A 229 -2.59 -15.46 -19.53
N TYR A 230 -2.14 -14.42 -18.84
CA TYR A 230 -1.20 -14.51 -17.73
C TYR A 230 -1.83 -15.13 -16.47
N ILE A 231 -3.04 -14.70 -16.08
CA ILE A 231 -3.77 -15.27 -14.93
C ILE A 231 -4.02 -16.76 -15.15
N LYS A 232 -4.39 -17.16 -16.37
CA LYS A 232 -4.58 -18.57 -16.74
C LYS A 232 -3.30 -19.38 -16.56
N LYS A 233 -2.14 -18.85 -16.96
CA LYS A 233 -0.84 -19.54 -16.85
C LYS A 233 -0.31 -19.61 -15.41
N SER A 234 -0.65 -18.63 -14.57
CA SER A 234 -0.21 -18.55 -13.17
C SER A 234 -1.05 -19.43 -12.23
N GLY A 235 -2.30 -19.71 -12.60
CA GLY A 235 -3.18 -20.64 -11.87
C GLY A 235 -2.82 -22.11 -12.03
N ASP A 236 -2.02 -22.45 -13.03
CA ASP A 236 -1.56 -23.83 -13.31
C ASP A 236 -0.26 -24.20 -12.54
N VAL A 237 0.27 -23.32 -11.68
CA VAL A 237 1.52 -23.53 -10.91
C VAL A 237 1.30 -23.37 -9.40
N ALA A 238 0.09 -23.63 -8.90
CA ALA A 238 -0.21 -23.68 -7.46
C ALA A 238 -0.42 -25.10 -6.96
#